data_AF-A0A2U4EVB8-F1
#
_entry.id   AF-A0A2U4EVB8-F1
#
_cell.length_a   1.000
_cell.length_b   1.000
_cell.length_c   1.000
_cell.angle_alpha   90.00
_cell.angle_beta   90.00
_cell.angle_gamma   90.00
#
_symmetry.space_group_name_H-M   'P 1'
#
loop_
_entity.id
_entity.type
_entity.pdbx_description
1 polymer ?
#
loop_
_entity_poly.entity_id
_entity_poly.type
_entity_poly.pdbx_seq_one_letter_code
_entity_poly.pdbx_strand_id
1 'polypeptide(L)'
;MNENTSNDINNQLTSVNNKLSRSLNELNNSQQAGGIVGTIASAVVSMKEIEKDMMVIEKQFQYLMKKADIDLEKFKHSFNLTSNMLNNISNNLNLFAQQVLSIPTDTINENEIKHRTELLNMVNNFNMTISQMLINLLK
;
A
#
# COMPACT_ATOMS: atom_id res chain seq x y z
N MET A 1 -42.25 -69.04 44.99
CA MET A 1 -41.11 -68.31 44.41
C MET A 1 -39.98 -68.38 45.42
N ASN A 2 -38.79 -68.82 44.98
CA ASN A 2 -37.67 -69.20 45.83
C ASN A 2 -36.93 -67.94 46.32
N GLU A 3 -36.68 -67.79 47.62
CA GLU A 3 -36.03 -66.60 48.22
C GLU A 3 -34.67 -66.27 47.56
N ASN A 4 -33.96 -67.29 47.07
CA ASN A 4 -32.71 -67.13 46.32
C ASN A 4 -32.88 -66.33 45.02
N THR A 5 -33.99 -66.50 44.29
CA THR A 5 -34.21 -65.80 43.01
C THR A 5 -34.50 -64.31 43.22
N SER A 6 -35.15 -63.97 44.34
CA SER A 6 -35.45 -62.57 44.69
C SER A 6 -34.21 -61.81 45.15
N ASN A 7 -33.29 -62.49 45.85
CA ASN A 7 -32.03 -61.90 46.29
C ASN A 7 -31.06 -61.66 45.12
N ASP A 8 -31.02 -62.55 44.12
CA ASP A 8 -30.21 -62.36 42.92
C ASP A 8 -30.69 -61.16 42.08
N ILE A 9 -32.00 -61.00 41.94
CA ILE A 9 -32.59 -59.85 41.24
C ILE A 9 -32.26 -58.54 41.96
N ASN A 10 -32.35 -58.51 43.29
CA ASN A 10 -32.00 -57.32 44.08
C ASN A 10 -30.50 -56.96 43.96
N ASN A 11 -29.63 -57.95 43.95
CA ASN A 11 -28.18 -57.75 43.77
C ASN A 11 -27.85 -57.21 42.37
N GLN A 12 -28.53 -57.71 41.34
CA GLN A 12 -28.38 -57.23 39.97
C GLN A 12 -28.89 -55.79 39.80
N LEU A 13 -30.05 -55.46 40.35
CA LEU A 13 -30.59 -54.09 40.34
C LEU A 13 -29.66 -53.10 41.04
N THR A 14 -29.12 -53.49 42.19
CA THR A 14 -28.17 -52.66 42.95
C THR A 14 -26.88 -52.43 42.16
N SER A 15 -26.36 -53.47 41.50
CA SER A 15 -25.19 -53.39 40.62
C SER A 15 -25.42 -52.44 39.43
N VAL A 16 -26.57 -52.53 38.77
CA VAL A 16 -26.94 -51.65 37.66
C VAL A 16 -27.07 -50.21 38.13
N ASN A 17 -27.72 -49.97 39.26
CA ASN A 17 -27.90 -48.63 39.81
C ASN A 17 -26.57 -47.97 40.19
N ASN A 18 -25.64 -48.74 40.76
CA ASN A 18 -24.31 -48.28 41.12
C ASN A 18 -23.45 -47.95 39.88
N LYS A 19 -23.57 -48.74 38.81
CA LYS A 19 -22.91 -48.47 37.53
C LYS A 19 -23.46 -47.21 36.86
N LEU A 20 -24.79 -47.05 36.84
CA LEU A 20 -25.44 -45.87 36.28
C LEU A 20 -25.06 -44.59 37.03
N SER A 21 -25.02 -44.66 38.36
CA SER A 21 -24.62 -43.54 39.21
C SER A 21 -23.16 -43.14 38.99
N ARG A 22 -22.26 -44.10 38.77
CA ARG A 22 -20.86 -43.83 38.40
C ARG A 22 -20.75 -43.16 37.04
N SER A 23 -21.38 -43.70 36.00
CA SER A 23 -21.35 -43.08 34.67
C SER A 23 -21.97 -41.69 34.65
N LEU A 24 -23.05 -41.45 35.40
CA LEU A 24 -23.65 -40.12 35.54
C LEU A 24 -22.72 -39.15 36.27
N ASN A 25 -22.03 -39.59 37.33
CA ASN A 25 -21.06 -38.77 38.04
C ASN A 25 -19.81 -38.48 37.19
N GLU A 26 -19.35 -39.44 36.37
CA GLU A 26 -18.23 -39.24 35.43
C GLU A 26 -18.59 -38.26 34.31
N LEU A 27 -19.82 -38.32 33.79
CA LEU A 27 -20.36 -37.33 32.84
C LEU A 27 -20.49 -35.94 33.47
N ASN A 28 -21.01 -35.85 34.70
CA ASN A 28 -21.20 -34.59 35.40
C ASN A 28 -19.86 -33.96 35.82
N ASN A 29 -18.85 -34.78 36.11
CA ASN A 29 -17.48 -34.34 36.41
C ASN A 29 -16.61 -34.10 35.18
N SER A 30 -17.14 -34.23 33.96
CA SER A 30 -16.43 -33.87 32.73
C SER A 30 -16.32 -32.34 32.54
N GLN A 31 -15.83 -31.63 33.55
CA GLN A 31 -15.40 -30.23 33.48
C GLN A 31 -14.42 -29.98 32.32
N GLN A 32 -13.71 -31.02 31.87
CA GLN A 32 -12.89 -31.04 30.67
C GLN A 32 -13.65 -30.75 29.37
N ALA A 33 -14.89 -31.23 29.22
CA ALA A 33 -15.69 -30.97 28.01
C ALA A 33 -16.12 -29.49 27.94
N GLY A 34 -16.50 -28.90 29.07
CA GLY A 34 -16.79 -27.46 29.17
C GLY A 34 -15.56 -26.58 28.92
N GLY A 35 -14.38 -27.00 29.38
CA GLY A 35 -13.10 -26.32 29.11
C GLY A 35 -12.69 -26.38 27.64
N ILE A 36 -12.77 -27.56 27.01
CA ILE A 36 -12.45 -27.76 25.59
C ILE A 36 -13.41 -26.97 24.69
N VAL A 37 -14.71 -27.00 24.97
CA VAL A 37 -15.71 -26.23 24.22
C VAL A 37 -15.48 -24.71 24.38
N GLY A 38 -15.12 -24.24 25.58
CA GLY A 38 -14.75 -22.85 25.81
C GLY A 38 -13.50 -22.40 25.04
N THR A 39 -12.47 -23.25 24.99
CA THR A 39 -11.25 -22.98 24.21
C THR A 39 -11.52 -22.96 22.71
N ILE A 40 -12.33 -23.89 22.19
CA ILE A 40 -12.72 -23.92 20.78
C ILE A 40 -13.55 -22.68 20.42
N ALA A 41 -14.50 -22.29 21.26
CA ALA A 41 -15.30 -21.09 21.03
C ALA A 41 -14.43 -19.82 20.99
N SER A 42 -13.46 -19.70 21.90
CA SER A 42 -12.48 -18.61 21.91
C SER A 42 -11.63 -18.59 20.62
N ALA A 43 -11.12 -19.75 20.19
CA ALA A 43 -10.33 -19.86 18.97
C ALA A 43 -11.13 -19.44 17.71
N VAL A 44 -12.41 -19.83 17.63
CA VAL A 44 -13.29 -19.43 16.52
C VAL A 44 -13.53 -17.92 16.50
N VAL A 45 -13.70 -17.29 17.67
CA VAL A 45 -13.83 -15.83 17.76
C VAL A 45 -12.56 -15.14 17.27
N SER A 46 -11.39 -15.57 17.75
CA SER A 46 -10.11 -15.00 17.29
C SER A 46 -9.87 -15.20 15.79
N MET A 47 -10.25 -16.35 15.22
CA MET A 47 -10.17 -16.57 13.77
C MET A 47 -11.03 -15.58 12.99
N LYS A 48 -12.26 -15.31 13.45
CA LYS A 48 -13.15 -14.32 12.80
C LYS A 48 -12.62 -12.90 12.92
N GLU A 49 -11.98 -12.56 14.03
CA GLU A 49 -11.32 -11.26 14.20
C GLU A 49 -10.15 -11.11 13.23
N ILE A 50 -9.32 -12.15 13.07
CA ILE A 50 -8.24 -12.18 12.07
C ILE A 50 -8.78 -12.04 10.65
N GLU A 51 -9.86 -12.77 10.29
CA GLU A 51 -10.49 -12.64 8.97
C GLU A 51 -10.97 -11.21 8.71
N LYS A 52 -11.61 -10.59 9.70
CA LYS A 52 -12.05 -9.19 9.61
C LYS A 52 -10.86 -8.25 9.41
N ASP A 53 -9.78 -8.42 10.17
CA ASP A 53 -8.59 -7.59 10.05
C ASP A 53 -7.91 -7.77 8.67
N MET A 54 -7.85 -9.01 8.17
CA MET A 54 -7.38 -9.30 6.81
C MET A 54 -8.21 -8.58 5.75
N MET A 55 -9.54 -8.57 5.87
CA MET A 55 -10.41 -7.84 4.94
C MET A 55 -10.17 -6.32 4.99
N VAL A 56 -9.88 -5.76 6.17
CA VAL A 56 -9.55 -4.33 6.31
C VAL A 56 -8.21 -4.03 5.64
N ILE A 57 -7.18 -4.84 5.89
CA ILE A 57 -5.86 -4.71 5.29
C ILE A 57 -5.96 -4.80 3.77
N GLU A 58 -6.73 -5.76 3.23
CA GLU A 58 -6.91 -5.91 1.79
C GLU A 58 -7.54 -4.66 1.16
N LYS A 59 -8.58 -4.09 1.79
CA LYS A 59 -9.17 -2.83 1.31
C LYS A 59 -8.18 -1.67 1.36
N GLN A 60 -7.38 -1.56 2.42
CA GLN A 60 -6.34 -0.54 2.52
C GLN A 60 -5.28 -0.71 1.44
N PHE A 61 -4.86 -1.94 1.17
CA PHE A 61 -3.91 -2.26 0.12
C PHE A 61 -4.46 -1.90 -1.27
N GLN A 62 -5.70 -2.26 -1.57
CA GLN A 62 -6.37 -1.87 -2.83
C GLN A 62 -6.46 -0.35 -2.99
N TYR A 63 -6.74 0.38 -1.90
CA TYR A 63 -6.73 1.84 -1.91
C TYR A 63 -5.34 2.40 -2.21
N LEU A 64 -4.29 1.87 -1.57
CA LEU A 64 -2.91 2.28 -1.80
C LEU A 64 -2.47 2.03 -3.24
N MET A 65 -2.82 0.88 -3.82
CA MET A 65 -2.55 0.56 -5.22
C MET A 65 -3.20 1.58 -6.16
N LYS A 66 -4.50 1.86 -6.00
CA LYS A 66 -5.20 2.87 -6.81
C LYS A 66 -4.59 4.26 -6.65
N LYS A 67 -4.18 4.62 -5.43
CA LYS A 67 -3.54 5.90 -5.17
C LYS A 67 -2.19 5.99 -5.88
N ALA A 68 -1.38 4.93 -5.83
CA ALA A 68 -0.11 4.86 -6.53
C ALA A 68 -0.29 4.99 -8.06
N ASP A 69 -1.30 4.33 -8.63
CA ASP A 69 -1.63 4.46 -10.05
C ASP A 69 -2.00 5.90 -10.43
N ILE A 70 -2.85 6.54 -9.62
CA ILE A 70 -3.27 7.94 -9.83
C ILE A 70 -2.07 8.88 -9.75
N ASP A 71 -1.22 8.71 -8.74
CA ASP A 71 -0.05 9.57 -8.53
C ASP A 71 0.98 9.37 -9.64
N LEU A 72 1.14 8.14 -10.16
CA LEU A 72 1.96 7.86 -11.33
C LEU A 72 1.43 8.56 -12.59
N GLU A 73 0.13 8.51 -12.84
CA GLU A 73 -0.47 9.19 -14.00
C GLU A 73 -0.34 10.72 -13.92
N LYS A 74 -0.54 11.30 -12.73
CA LYS A 74 -0.27 12.73 -12.49
C LYS A 74 1.18 13.10 -12.75
N PHE A 75 2.11 12.25 -12.31
CA PHE A 75 3.54 12.44 -12.56
C PHE A 75 3.84 12.41 -14.06
N LYS A 76 3.38 11.39 -14.79
CA LYS A 76 3.55 11.29 -16.26
C LYS A 76 3.01 12.52 -16.99
N HIS A 77 1.81 12.97 -16.62
CA HIS A 77 1.20 14.15 -17.23
C HIS A 77 2.04 15.42 -16.98
N SER A 78 2.45 15.64 -15.74
CA SER A 78 3.28 16.80 -15.35
C SER A 78 4.65 16.75 -16.01
N PHE A 79 5.25 15.56 -16.11
CA PHE A 79 6.52 15.33 -16.82
C PHE A 79 6.41 15.71 -18.29
N ASN A 80 5.36 15.24 -18.99
CA ASN A 80 5.14 15.56 -20.40
C ASN A 80 4.95 17.07 -20.63
N LEU A 81 4.15 17.73 -19.79
CA LEU A 81 3.97 19.19 -19.86
C LEU A 81 5.30 19.93 -19.67
N THR A 82 6.07 19.54 -18.66
CA THR A 82 7.36 20.16 -18.33
C THR A 82 8.37 19.93 -19.45
N SER A 83 8.45 18.71 -19.99
CA SER A 83 9.32 18.37 -21.12
C SER A 83 8.99 19.19 -22.36
N ASN A 84 7.71 19.30 -22.72
CA ASN A 84 7.26 20.12 -23.84
C ASN A 84 7.59 21.60 -23.64
N MET A 85 7.41 22.13 -22.42
CA MET A 85 7.75 23.50 -22.11
C MET A 85 9.25 23.77 -22.22
N LEU A 86 10.09 22.86 -21.73
CA LEU A 86 11.57 22.98 -21.83
C LEU A 86 12.04 22.92 -23.29
N ASN A 87 11.47 22.04 -24.10
CA ASN A 87 11.74 21.98 -25.54
C ASN A 87 11.36 23.28 -26.25
N ASN A 88 10.19 23.86 -25.92
CA ASN A 88 9.77 25.14 -26.49
C ASN A 88 10.72 26.28 -26.11
N ILE A 89 11.13 26.36 -24.84
CA ILE A 89 12.08 27.40 -24.41
C ILE A 89 13.44 27.19 -25.10
N SER A 90 13.93 25.96 -25.21
CA SER A 90 15.18 25.65 -25.92
C SER A 90 15.13 26.09 -27.38
N ASN A 91 14.04 25.78 -28.09
CA ASN A 91 13.83 26.21 -29.48
C ASN A 91 13.82 27.75 -29.60
N ASN A 92 13.12 28.44 -28.71
CA ASN A 92 13.06 29.91 -28.70
C ASN A 92 14.43 30.54 -28.41
N LEU A 93 15.20 29.99 -27.47
CA LEU A 93 16.55 30.47 -27.19
C LEU A 93 17.50 30.26 -28.38
N ASN A 94 17.36 29.16 -29.11
CA ASN A 94 18.11 28.95 -30.34
C ASN A 94 17.74 30.01 -31.40
N LEU A 95 16.46 30.33 -31.56
CA LEU A 95 16.01 31.41 -32.44
C LEU A 95 16.57 32.77 -32.02
N PHE A 96 16.54 33.09 -30.72
CA PHE A 96 17.14 34.33 -30.21
C PHE A 96 18.65 34.38 -30.45
N ALA A 97 19.38 33.29 -30.22
CA ALA A 97 20.80 33.21 -30.52
C ALA A 97 21.06 33.50 -32.01
N GLN A 98 20.30 32.87 -32.91
CA GLN A 98 20.43 33.10 -34.36
C GLN A 98 20.14 34.55 -34.75
N GLN A 99 19.08 35.15 -34.20
CA GLN A 99 18.73 36.55 -34.43
C GLN A 99 19.86 37.49 -33.98
N VAL A 100 20.37 37.32 -32.76
CA VAL A 100 21.46 38.13 -32.22
C VAL A 100 22.74 37.96 -33.03
N LEU A 101 23.04 36.73 -33.47
CA LEU A 101 24.20 36.44 -34.31
C LEU A 101 24.07 37.03 -35.72
N SER A 102 22.86 37.14 -36.27
CA SER A 102 22.60 37.71 -37.60
C SER A 102 22.80 39.22 -37.70
N ILE A 103 22.94 39.93 -36.57
CA ILE A 103 23.22 41.37 -36.55
C ILE A 103 24.62 41.61 -37.17
N PRO A 104 24.73 42.33 -38.31
CA PRO A 104 25.99 42.53 -39.03
C PRO A 104 26.97 43.34 -38.18
N THR A 105 28.19 42.84 -37.95
CA THR A 105 29.16 43.44 -37.00
C THR A 105 30.01 44.57 -37.56
N ASP A 106 29.97 44.73 -38.87
CA ASP A 106 30.76 45.66 -39.68
C ASP A 106 30.23 47.11 -39.65
N THR A 107 28.98 47.31 -39.24
CA THR A 107 28.33 48.63 -39.12
C THR A 107 28.07 49.07 -37.67
N ILE A 108 28.49 48.26 -36.69
CA ILE A 108 28.09 48.40 -35.28
C ILE A 108 29.08 49.26 -34.50
N ASN A 109 28.60 50.26 -33.76
CA ASN A 109 29.43 51.02 -32.81
C ASN A 109 29.67 50.22 -31.50
N GLU A 110 30.65 50.64 -30.69
CA GLU A 110 31.05 49.91 -29.47
C GLU A 110 29.87 49.60 -28.52
N ASN A 111 28.91 50.52 -28.37
CA ASN A 111 27.76 50.33 -27.49
C ASN A 111 26.83 49.21 -27.98
N GLU A 112 26.61 49.11 -29.28
CA GLU A 112 25.78 48.07 -29.87
C GLU A 112 26.50 46.71 -29.87
N ILE A 113 27.84 46.66 -30.02
CA ILE A 113 28.63 45.43 -29.83
C ILE A 113 28.52 44.94 -28.39
N LYS A 114 28.61 45.85 -27.42
CA LYS A 114 28.42 45.56 -26.00
C LYS A 114 27.03 45.01 -25.72
N HIS A 115 25.99 45.67 -26.24
CA HIS A 115 24.61 45.22 -26.06
C HIS A 115 24.35 43.83 -26.70
N ARG A 116 24.88 43.57 -27.90
CA ARG A 116 24.83 42.25 -28.55
C ARG A 116 25.50 41.17 -27.69
N THR A 117 26.64 41.49 -27.08
CA THR A 117 27.36 40.58 -26.17
C THR A 117 26.55 40.29 -24.91
N GLU A 118 25.89 41.30 -24.34
CA GLU A 118 24.98 41.13 -23.19
C GLU A 118 23.80 40.20 -23.53
N LEU A 119 23.19 40.36 -24.72
CA LEU A 119 22.11 39.49 -25.18
C LEU A 119 22.57 38.03 -25.35
N LEU A 120 23.75 37.80 -25.94
CA LEU A 120 24.33 36.45 -26.05
C LEU A 120 24.60 35.82 -24.68
N ASN A 121 25.13 36.59 -23.74
CA ASN A 121 25.36 36.13 -22.37
C ASN A 121 24.05 35.77 -21.66
N MET A 122 22.98 36.56 -21.85
CA MET A 122 21.65 36.24 -21.32
C MET A 122 21.12 34.92 -21.90
N VAL A 123 21.20 34.73 -23.23
CA VAL A 123 20.79 33.47 -23.88
C VAL A 123 21.58 32.28 -23.33
N ASN A 124 22.89 32.43 -23.15
CA ASN A 124 23.75 31.38 -22.59
C ASN A 124 23.36 31.04 -21.13
N ASN A 125 23.10 32.04 -20.30
CA ASN A 125 22.67 31.85 -18.91
C ASN A 125 21.32 31.11 -18.83
N PHE A 126 20.37 31.44 -19.71
CA PHE A 126 19.10 30.73 -19.78
C PHE A 126 19.27 29.28 -20.26
N ASN A 127 20.14 29.03 -21.25
CA ASN A 127 20.46 27.68 -21.71
C ASN A 127 21.06 26.82 -20.59
N MET A 128 22.01 27.35 -19.81
CA MET A 128 22.56 26.66 -18.65
C MET A 128 21.49 26.36 -17.60
N THR A 129 20.62 27.33 -17.32
CA THR A 129 19.52 27.16 -16.36
C THR A 129 18.56 26.03 -16.76
N ILE A 130 18.15 26.00 -18.03
CA ILE A 130 17.26 24.95 -18.57
C ILE A 130 17.95 23.59 -18.56
N SER A 131 19.23 23.55 -18.94
CA SER A 131 20.02 22.31 -18.90
C SER A 131 20.09 21.76 -17.47
N GLN A 132 20.28 22.62 -16.48
CA GLN A 132 20.26 22.24 -15.06
C GLN A 132 18.87 21.75 -14.61
N MET A 133 17.80 22.40 -15.05
CA MET A 133 16.42 21.96 -14.78
C MET A 133 16.14 20.58 -15.39
N LEU A 134 16.56 20.34 -16.63
CA LEU A 134 16.46 19.03 -17.30
C LEU A 134 17.23 17.94 -16.54
N ILE A 135 18.46 18.22 -16.13
CA ILE A 135 19.28 17.27 -15.35
C ILE A 135 18.60 16.95 -14.01
N ASN A 136 18.02 17.94 -13.34
CA ASN A 136 17.34 17.74 -12.07
C ASN A 136 16.02 16.95 -12.21
N LEU A 137 15.37 17.00 -13.37
CA LEU A 137 14.17 16.19 -13.66
C LEU A 137 14.51 14.73 -13.97
N LEU A 138 15.74 14.45 -14.39
CA LEU A 138 16.24 13.10 -14.71
C LEU A 138 16.91 12.40 -13.52
N LYS A 139 17.16 13.11 -12.42
CA LYS A 139 17.71 12.57 -11.16
C LYS A 139 16.59 12.16 -10.22
#